data_AF-A0A9D1GVJ2-F1
#
_entry.id   AF-A0A9D1GVJ2-F1
#
_cell.length_a   1.000
_cell.length_b   1.000
_cell.length_c   1.000
_cell.angle_alpha   90.00
_cell.angle_beta   90.00
_cell.angle_gamma   90.00
#
_symmetry.space_group_name_H-M   'P 1'
#
loop_
_entity.id
_entity.type
_entity.pdbx_description
1 polymer ?
#
loop_
_entity_poly.entity_id
_entity_poly.type
_entity_poly.pdbx_seq_one_letter_code
_entity_poly.pdbx_strand_id
1 'polypeptide(L)'
;MKKAVVVITVLFWAVIIFFTVMGETIFFDWCPQVTMASSVYTRLEDGTEAKLIPKTGLFEGKYVYTVNRMPGFSAEICTLERHEVTVEEYNDDFYVATSDMSGISRIIGLCENGEPGDGVRVNVKEGSVGFDAYW
;
A
#
# COMPACT_ATOMS: atom_id res chain seq x y z
N MET A 1 8.83 26.42 -44.32
CA MET A 1 9.62 25.85 -43.20
C MET A 1 8.98 26.06 -41.83
N LYS A 2 8.64 27.29 -41.39
CA LYS A 2 8.08 27.54 -40.05
C LYS A 2 6.81 26.73 -39.71
N LYS A 3 5.86 26.58 -40.67
CA LYS A 3 4.62 25.80 -40.46
C LYS A 3 4.88 24.30 -40.26
N ALA A 4 5.83 23.73 -40.99
CA ALA A 4 6.17 22.30 -40.87
C ALA A 4 6.82 22.00 -39.51
N VAL A 5 7.71 22.89 -39.04
CA VAL A 5 8.33 22.78 -37.72
C VAL A 5 7.27 22.81 -36.62
N VAL A 6 6.32 23.75 -36.69
CA VAL A 6 5.21 23.84 -35.70
C VAL A 6 4.36 22.57 -35.69
N VAL A 7 4.00 22.02 -36.85
CA VAL A 7 3.23 20.78 -36.94
C VAL A 7 3.98 19.60 -36.33
N ILE A 8 5.28 19.48 -36.62
CA ILE A 8 6.13 18.42 -36.04
C ILE A 8 6.24 18.58 -34.52
N THR A 9 6.42 19.79 -34.01
CA THR A 9 6.47 20.04 -32.58
C THR A 9 5.16 19.66 -31.90
N VAL A 10 4.01 20.07 -32.43
CA VAL A 10 2.69 19.70 -31.86
C VAL A 10 2.48 18.19 -31.87
N LEU A 11 2.84 17.50 -32.96
CA LEU A 11 2.78 16.03 -33.02
C LEU A 11 3.70 15.36 -32.00
N PHE A 12 4.90 15.88 -31.80
CA PHE A 12 5.83 15.36 -30.80
C PHE A 12 5.27 15.49 -29.37
N TRP A 13 4.67 16.63 -29.04
CA TRP A 13 3.98 16.81 -27.76
C TRP A 13 2.78 15.85 -27.61
N ALA A 14 1.98 15.66 -28.66
CA ALA A 14 0.86 14.73 -28.64
C ALA A 14 1.32 13.28 -28.41
N VAL A 15 2.43 12.87 -29.02
CA VAL A 15 3.04 11.55 -28.81
C VAL A 15 3.52 11.37 -27.38
N ILE A 16 4.19 12.38 -26.79
CA ILE A 16 4.61 12.33 -25.38
C ILE A 16 3.40 12.15 -24.48
N ILE A 17 2.36 12.99 -24.64
CA ILE A 17 1.15 12.90 -23.83
C ILE A 17 0.49 11.52 -23.97
N PHE A 18 0.40 11.00 -25.20
CA PHE A 18 -0.17 9.68 -25.46
C PHE A 18 0.59 8.56 -24.74
N PHE A 19 1.92 8.53 -24.85
CA PHE A 19 2.72 7.50 -24.17
C PHE A 19 2.72 7.65 -22.65
N THR A 20 2.64 8.88 -22.13
CA THR A 20 2.49 9.11 -20.70
C THR A 20 1.17 8.54 -20.19
N VAL A 21 0.05 8.84 -20.85
CA VAL A 21 -1.29 8.37 -20.43
C VAL A 21 -1.45 6.85 -20.63
N MET A 22 -1.01 6.31 -21.77
CA MET A 22 -1.06 4.85 -22.02
C MET A 22 -0.13 4.08 -21.07
N GLY A 23 1.08 4.58 -20.83
CA GLY A 23 2.02 3.97 -19.90
C GLY A 23 1.47 3.94 -18.48
N GLU A 24 0.81 5.01 -18.05
CA GLU A 24 0.15 5.10 -16.76
C GLU A 24 -1.05 4.15 -16.63
N THR A 25 -1.87 4.03 -17.68
CA THR A 25 -3.02 3.10 -17.69
C THR A 25 -2.58 1.64 -17.57
N ILE A 26 -1.61 1.23 -18.40
CA ILE A 26 -1.05 -0.13 -18.37
C ILE A 26 -0.39 -0.42 -17.02
N PHE A 27 0.26 0.59 -16.43
CA PHE A 27 0.87 0.49 -15.11
C PHE A 27 -0.16 0.22 -14.00
N PHE A 28 -1.28 0.95 -13.99
CA PHE A 28 -2.32 0.75 -12.99
C PHE A 28 -3.06 -0.60 -13.12
N ASP A 29 -3.17 -1.13 -14.33
CA ASP A 29 -3.79 -2.44 -14.57
C ASP A 29 -2.91 -3.61 -14.10
N TRP A 30 -1.58 -3.45 -14.12
CA TRP A 30 -0.63 -4.51 -13.78
C TRP A 30 -0.15 -4.47 -12.33
N CYS A 31 -0.31 -3.34 -11.63
CA CYS A 31 0.09 -3.22 -10.25
C CYS A 31 -0.80 -4.05 -9.31
N PRO A 32 -0.22 -4.76 -8.32
CA PRO A 32 -1.00 -5.44 -7.29
C PRO A 32 -1.91 -4.46 -6.56
N GLN A 33 -3.16 -4.86 -6.35
CA GLN A 33 -4.13 -4.07 -5.61
C GLN A 33 -4.08 -4.45 -4.13
N VAL A 34 -3.84 -3.45 -3.29
CA VAL A 34 -3.76 -3.62 -1.84
C VAL A 34 -4.83 -2.81 -1.14
N THR A 35 -5.37 -3.39 -0.07
CA THR A 35 -6.34 -2.74 0.80
C THR A 35 -5.66 -2.35 2.10
N MET A 36 -5.82 -1.10 2.53
CA MET A 36 -5.26 -0.65 3.80
C MET A 36 -6.11 -1.17 4.97
N ALA A 37 -5.45 -1.77 5.95
CA ALA A 37 -6.00 -1.96 7.27
C ALA A 37 -5.38 -0.92 8.21
N SER A 38 -6.25 -0.25 8.96
CA SER A 38 -5.76 0.51 10.12
C SER A 38 -5.16 -0.48 11.11
N SER A 39 -4.27 -0.01 11.97
CA SER A 39 -3.88 -0.75 13.16
C SER A 39 -4.57 -0.13 14.37
N VAL A 40 -5.10 -0.95 15.28
CA VAL A 40 -5.74 -0.48 16.51
C VAL A 40 -4.81 -0.68 17.68
N TYR A 41 -4.80 0.27 18.60
CA TYR A 41 -4.10 0.13 19.88
C TYR A 41 -5.06 -0.49 20.90
N THR A 42 -4.57 -1.47 21.65
CA THR A 42 -5.25 -2.04 22.80
C THR A 42 -4.36 -1.92 24.03
N ARG A 43 -4.98 -1.90 25.21
CA ARG A 43 -4.25 -2.01 26.47
C ARG A 43 -4.36 -3.45 26.97
N LEU A 44 -3.22 -4.10 27.15
CA LEU A 44 -3.11 -5.44 27.70
C LEU A 44 -3.43 -5.44 29.21
N GLU A 45 -3.68 -6.62 29.78
CA GLU A 45 -4.03 -6.78 31.21
C GLU A 45 -2.92 -6.30 32.16
N ASP A 46 -1.67 -6.33 31.71
CA ASP A 46 -0.50 -5.82 32.41
C ASP A 46 -0.38 -4.28 32.36
N GLY A 47 -1.30 -3.61 31.67
CA GLY A 47 -1.34 -2.16 31.49
C GLY A 47 -0.53 -1.65 30.29
N THR A 48 0.17 -2.52 29.59
CA THR A 48 1.02 -2.16 28.44
C THR A 48 0.16 -1.86 27.21
N GLU A 49 0.48 -0.78 26.50
CA GLU A 49 -0.15 -0.51 25.20
C GLU A 49 0.49 -1.39 24.13
N ALA A 50 -0.34 -2.15 23.43
CA ALA A 50 0.09 -3.03 22.36
C ALA A 50 -0.75 -2.79 21.11
N LYS A 51 -0.18 -3.16 19.97
CA LYS A 51 -0.78 -2.85 18.68
C LYS A 51 -1.36 -4.10 18.06
N LEU A 52 -2.64 -4.03 17.72
CA LEU A 52 -3.36 -5.11 17.06
C LEU A 52 -3.13 -5.06 15.55
N ILE A 53 -2.77 -6.23 15.02
CA ILE A 53 -2.56 -6.51 13.61
C ILE A 53 -3.66 -7.49 13.20
N PRO A 54 -4.53 -7.17 12.23
CA PRO A 54 -5.48 -8.15 11.71
C PRO A 54 -4.72 -9.31 11.08
N LYS A 55 -5.20 -10.54 11.25
CA LYS A 55 -4.52 -11.73 10.71
C LYS A 55 -4.29 -11.64 9.20
N THR A 56 -5.18 -10.95 8.49
CA THR A 56 -5.06 -10.72 7.03
C THR A 56 -3.87 -9.83 6.65
N GLY A 57 -3.35 -9.02 7.58
CA GLY A 57 -2.22 -8.12 7.36
C GLY A 57 -0.85 -8.68 7.78
N LEU A 58 -0.80 -9.93 8.27
CA LEU A 58 0.44 -10.62 8.59
C LEU A 58 0.84 -11.54 7.44
N PHE A 59 2.05 -11.35 6.93
CA PHE A 59 2.62 -12.10 5.82
C PHE A 59 3.78 -12.97 6.32
N GLU A 60 3.88 -14.20 5.80
CA GLU A 60 4.88 -15.21 6.20
C GLU A 60 5.00 -15.42 7.72
N GLY A 61 3.96 -15.08 8.49
CA GLY A 61 3.93 -15.19 9.95
C GLY A 61 4.80 -14.20 10.73
N LYS A 62 5.48 -13.25 10.07
CA LYS A 62 6.40 -12.30 10.75
C LYS A 62 6.58 -10.95 10.06
N TYR A 63 5.91 -10.70 8.95
CA TYR A 63 6.05 -9.45 8.21
C TYR A 63 4.75 -8.69 8.14
N VAL A 64 4.83 -7.37 8.30
CA VAL A 64 3.78 -6.44 7.90
C VAL A 64 4.33 -5.50 6.84
N TYR A 65 3.45 -5.04 5.96
CA TYR A 65 3.82 -4.08 4.93
C TYR A 65 3.14 -2.75 5.18
N THR A 66 3.89 -1.67 5.08
CA THR A 66 3.38 -0.29 5.06
C THR A 66 3.44 0.27 3.66
N VAL A 67 2.61 1.26 3.38
CA VAL A 67 2.63 1.95 2.08
C VAL A 67 3.40 3.25 2.21
N ASN A 68 4.47 3.36 1.43
CA ASN A 68 5.17 4.61 1.20
C ASN A 68 4.58 5.31 -0.01
N ARG A 69 4.25 6.58 0.16
CA ARG A 69 3.63 7.42 -0.86
C ARG A 69 4.63 8.45 -1.33
N MET A 70 4.86 8.51 -2.64
CA MET A 70 5.77 9.46 -3.26
C MET A 70 5.03 10.23 -4.36
N PRO A 71 5.26 11.55 -4.49
CA PRO A 71 4.68 12.32 -5.58
C PRO A 71 5.28 11.87 -6.92
N GLY A 72 4.43 11.42 -7.84
CA GLY A 72 4.80 11.19 -9.23
C GLY A 72 4.44 12.39 -10.12
N PHE A 73 4.72 12.25 -11.42
CA PHE A 73 4.49 13.33 -12.40
C PHE A 73 3.00 13.61 -12.65
N SER A 74 2.16 12.57 -12.68
CA SER A 74 0.72 12.64 -12.91
C SER A 74 -0.13 12.02 -11.80
N ALA A 75 0.43 11.08 -11.03
CA ALA A 75 -0.24 10.39 -9.93
C ALA A 75 0.71 10.09 -8.76
N GLU A 76 0.13 9.78 -7.60
CA GLU A 76 0.87 9.32 -6.43
C GLU A 76 1.42 7.90 -6.66
N ILE A 77 2.72 7.71 -6.47
CA ILE A 77 3.37 6.40 -6.55
C ILE A 77 3.34 5.79 -5.16
N CYS A 78 2.63 4.68 -5.01
CA CYS A 78 2.60 3.90 -3.78
C CYS A 78 3.56 2.72 -3.89
N THR A 79 4.52 2.61 -2.97
CA THR A 79 5.41 1.45 -2.82
C THR A 79 5.20 0.79 -1.48
N LEU A 80 5.59 -0.48 -1.39
CA LEU A 80 5.56 -1.20 -0.13
C LEU A 80 6.90 -1.16 0.58
N GLU A 81 6.84 -1.07 1.89
CA GLU A 81 7.99 -1.24 2.78
C GLU A 81 7.68 -2.36 3.77
N ARG A 82 8.58 -3.33 3.82
CA ARG A 82 8.45 -4.49 4.71
C ARG A 82 9.04 -4.21 6.08
N HIS A 83 8.27 -4.52 7.13
CA HIS A 83 8.71 -4.46 8.52
C HIS A 83 8.64 -5.86 9.13
N GLU A 84 9.72 -6.27 9.80
CA GLU A 84 9.72 -7.50 10.60
C GLU A 84 9.07 -7.22 11.95
N VAL A 85 8.14 -8.09 12.33
CA VAL A 85 7.36 -7.97 13.56
C VAL A 85 7.34 -9.29 14.30
N THR A 86 7.36 -9.19 15.62
CA THR A 86 7.06 -10.32 16.50
C THR A 86 5.61 -10.17 16.97
N VAL A 87 4.84 -11.25 16.84
CA VAL A 87 3.42 -11.23 17.17
C VAL A 87 3.02 -12.43 18.01
N GLU A 88 1.99 -12.25 18.84
CA GLU A 88 1.32 -13.31 19.58
C GLU A 88 -0.17 -13.34 19.21
N GLU A 89 -0.80 -14.51 19.27
CA GLU A 89 -2.22 -14.65 18.98
C GLU A 89 -3.05 -13.98 20.09
N TYR A 90 -3.94 -13.07 19.71
CA TYR A 90 -4.81 -12.37 20.66
C TYR A 90 -6.23 -12.95 20.63
N ASN A 91 -6.82 -13.05 19.43
CA ASN A 91 -8.12 -13.68 19.22
C ASN A 91 -8.22 -14.25 17.79
N ASP A 92 -9.42 -14.67 17.39
CA ASP A 92 -9.64 -15.29 16.08
C ASP A 92 -9.29 -14.37 14.91
N ASP A 93 -9.38 -13.05 15.09
CA ASP A 93 -9.23 -12.05 14.02
C ASP A 93 -7.92 -11.24 14.09
N PHE A 94 -7.25 -11.22 15.24
CA PHE A 94 -6.12 -10.33 15.52
C PHE A 94 -4.93 -11.02 16.17
N TYR A 95 -3.76 -10.52 15.80
CA TYR A 95 -2.49 -10.69 16.51
C TYR A 95 -2.18 -9.45 17.33
N VAL A 96 -1.47 -9.63 18.44
CA VAL A 96 -0.84 -8.52 19.17
C VAL A 96 0.64 -8.43 18.79
N ALA A 97 1.11 -7.25 18.41
CA ALA A 97 2.52 -7.00 18.15
C ALA A 97 3.28 -6.82 19.47
N THR A 98 4.32 -7.64 19.67
CA THR A 98 5.24 -7.55 20.82
C THR A 98 6.54 -6.84 20.49
N SER A 99 6.83 -6.64 19.20
CA SER A 99 7.92 -5.79 18.70
C SER A 99 7.51 -4.30 18.66
N ASP A 100 8.50 -3.41 18.72
CA ASP A 100 8.27 -1.98 18.55
C ASP A 100 7.67 -1.67 17.17
N MET A 101 6.46 -1.10 17.18
CA MET A 101 5.72 -0.67 16.00
C MET A 101 5.48 0.85 16.01
N SER A 102 6.28 1.58 16.79
CA SER A 102 6.24 3.04 16.84
C SER A 102 6.48 3.63 15.44
N GLY A 103 5.63 4.58 15.03
CA GLY A 103 5.70 5.19 13.70
C GLY A 103 4.95 4.46 12.59
N ILE A 104 4.59 3.19 12.76
CA ILE A 104 3.70 2.49 11.83
C ILE A 104 2.27 2.92 12.16
N SER A 105 1.47 3.39 11.20
CA SER A 105 0.07 3.81 11.45
C SER A 105 -0.94 3.06 10.59
N ARG A 106 -0.51 2.60 9.41
CA ARG A 106 -1.33 1.87 8.45
C ARG A 106 -0.53 0.71 7.89
N ILE A 107 -1.15 -0.46 7.85
CA ILE A 107 -0.57 -1.67 7.30
C ILE A 107 -1.47 -2.18 6.17
N ILE A 108 -0.94 -3.03 5.31
CA ILE A 108 -1.75 -3.70 4.30
C ILE A 108 -2.56 -4.78 4.98
N GLY A 109 -3.87 -4.81 4.70
CA GLY A 109 -4.79 -5.82 5.19
C GLY A 109 -5.04 -6.95 4.21
N LEU A 110 -4.95 -6.72 2.90
CA LEU A 110 -5.19 -7.73 1.85
C LEU A 110 -4.43 -7.37 0.57
N CYS A 111 -3.96 -8.37 -0.18
CA CYS A 111 -3.43 -8.22 -1.53
C CYS A 111 -4.18 -9.17 -2.48
N GLU A 112 -4.89 -8.63 -3.46
CA GLU A 112 -5.75 -9.42 -4.36
C GLU A 112 -4.94 -10.21 -5.43
N ASN A 113 -3.68 -9.84 -5.66
CA ASN A 113 -2.87 -10.34 -6.78
C ASN A 113 -1.58 -11.08 -6.35
N GLY A 114 -1.54 -11.63 -5.14
CA GLY A 114 -0.40 -12.42 -4.62
C GLY A 114 0.30 -11.77 -3.43
N GLU A 115 1.35 -12.41 -2.92
CA GLU A 115 2.10 -11.87 -1.78
C GLU A 115 2.82 -10.56 -2.17
N PRO A 116 2.66 -9.49 -1.37
CA PRO A 116 3.39 -8.25 -1.60
C PRO A 116 4.89 -8.47 -1.43
N GLY A 117 5.68 -7.98 -2.40
CA GLY A 117 7.13 -7.91 -2.27
C GLY A 117 7.58 -6.55 -1.74
N ASP A 118 8.74 -6.51 -1.10
CA ASP A 118 9.36 -5.27 -0.63
C ASP A 118 9.76 -4.36 -1.80
N GLY A 119 9.49 -3.07 -1.69
CA GLY A 119 9.72 -2.09 -2.77
C GLY A 119 8.79 -2.23 -3.98
N VAL A 120 7.84 -3.16 -3.97
CA VAL A 120 6.87 -3.34 -5.06
C VAL A 120 5.93 -2.15 -5.11
N ARG A 121 5.67 -1.66 -6.33
CA ARG A 121 4.67 -0.62 -6.56
C ARG A 121 3.28 -1.23 -6.55
N VAL A 122 2.36 -0.59 -5.86
CA VAL A 122 1.00 -1.08 -5.66
C VAL A 122 -0.03 -0.01 -5.98
N ASN A 123 -1.25 -0.46 -6.26
CA ASN A 123 -2.40 0.42 -6.29
C ASN A 123 -3.17 0.26 -4.97
N VAL A 124 -3.36 1.38 -4.26
CA VAL A 124 -4.07 1.37 -2.98
C VAL A 124 -5.54 1.60 -3.24
N LYS A 125 -6.38 0.59 -2.98
CA LYS A 125 -7.83 0.81 -2.89
C LYS A 125 -8.13 1.56 -1.59
N GLU A 126 -8.77 2.72 -1.70
CA GLU A 126 -9.39 3.37 -0.54
C GLU A 126 -10.62 2.57 -0.11
N GLY A 127 -10.35 1.49 0.60
CA GLY A 127 -11.30 0.79 1.45
C GLY A 127 -10.55 0.53 2.74
N SER A 128 -11.03 1.05 3.85
CA SER A 128 -10.65 0.48 5.14
C SER A 128 -11.30 -0.89 5.19
N VAL A 129 -10.53 -1.97 5.38
CA VAL A 129 -11.10 -3.13 6.06
C VAL A 129 -11.39 -2.61 7.47
N GLY A 130 -12.61 -2.12 7.67
CA GLY A 130 -13.00 -1.44 8.88
C GLY A 130 -12.92 -2.43 10.03
N PHE A 131 -12.34 -1.99 11.16
CA PHE A 131 -12.54 -2.67 12.45
C PHE A 131 -14.04 -2.77 12.81
N ASP A 132 -14.88 -1.95 12.18
CA ASP A 132 -16.34 -1.97 12.27
C ASP A 132 -16.98 -3.27 11.76
N ALA A 133 -16.24 -4.16 11.08
CA ALA A 133 -16.75 -5.46 10.67
C ALA A 133 -16.69 -6.53 11.78
N TYR A 134 -16.09 -6.22 12.94
CA TYR A 134 -15.76 -7.20 13.99
C TYR A 134 -16.31 -6.82 15.39
N TRP A 135 -17.32 -5.93 15.47
CA TRP A 135 -18.04 -5.61 16.71
C TRP A 135 -19.50 -6.02 16.66
#